data_AF-A0AAD1GZI7-F1
#
_entry.id   AF-A0AAD1GZI7-F1
#
_cell.length_a   1.000
_cell.length_b   1.000
_cell.length_c   1.000
_cell.angle_alpha   90.00
_cell.angle_beta   90.00
_cell.angle_gamma   90.00
#
_symmetry.space_group_name_H-M   'P 1'
#
loop_
_entity.id
_entity.type
_entity.pdbx_description
1 polymer ?
#
loop_
_entity_poly.entity_id
_entity_poly.type
_entity_poly.pdbx_seq_one_letter_code
_entity_poly.pdbx_strand_id
1 'polypeptide(L)'
;MARIAEDLLLLLLDNASGQPALDRTRRGRLLAAAVLLDLAYACRIRPAVDGDPVQARRLLVLTGPDPGDPVVAPALQLLLRRP
;
A
#
# COMPACT_ATOMS: atom_id res chain seq x y z
N MET A 1 -0.98 11.04 7.81
CA MET A 1 -0.13 11.49 6.69
C MET A 1 1.23 10.81 6.79
N ALA A 2 1.27 9.49 6.59
CA ALA A 2 2.48 8.86 6.08
C ALA A 2 2.22 8.61 4.60
N ARG A 3 3.20 8.90 3.75
CA ARG A 3 3.15 8.68 2.31
C ARG A 3 4.35 7.82 1.91
N ILE A 4 4.46 6.65 2.53
CA ILE A 4 5.56 5.71 2.38
C ILE A 4 5.79 5.43 0.89
N ALA A 5 4.73 5.27 0.10
CA ALA A 5 4.86 5.07 -1.34
C ALA A 5 5.48 6.27 -2.09
N GLU A 6 5.10 7.50 -1.75
CA GLU A 6 5.65 8.71 -2.38
C GLU A 6 7.11 8.92 -1.98
N ASP A 7 7.40 8.84 -0.67
CA ASP A 7 8.75 9.03 -0.13
C ASP A 7 9.70 7.97 -0.70
N LEU A 8 9.24 6.71 -0.77
CA LEU A 8 10.02 5.64 -1.38
C LEU A 8 10.25 5.87 -2.87
N LEU A 9 9.27 6.37 -3.61
CA LEU A 9 9.47 6.71 -5.03
C LEU A 9 10.54 7.78 -5.19
N LEU A 10 10.49 8.84 -4.37
CA LEU A 10 11.48 9.92 -4.40
C LEU A 10 12.89 9.41 -4.12
N LEU A 11 13.06 8.50 -3.15
CA LEU A 11 14.35 7.88 -2.85
C LEU A 11 14.89 7.00 -3.99
N LEU A 12 14.02 6.53 -4.89
CA LEU A 12 14.42 5.72 -6.04
C LEU A 12 14.74 6.57 -7.27
N LEU A 13 14.43 7.87 -7.27
CA LEU A 13 14.74 8.73 -8.40
C LEU A 13 16.23 9.01 -8.47
N ASP A 14 16.80 8.82 -9.65
CA ASP A 14 18.10 9.40 -9.98
C ASP A 14 17.94 10.91 -10.21
N ASN A 15 18.70 11.72 -9.47
CA ASN A 15 18.55 13.18 -9.49
C ASN A 15 18.91 13.82 -10.84
N ALA A 16 19.83 13.22 -11.60
CA ALA A 16 20.27 13.79 -12.88
C ALA A 16 19.25 13.54 -14.00
N SER A 17 18.69 12.34 -14.06
CA SER A 17 17.76 11.93 -15.11
C SER A 17 16.28 12.07 -14.73
N GLY A 18 15.98 12.21 -13.44
CA GLY A 18 14.61 12.17 -12.90
C GLY A 18 13.94 10.80 -13.09
N GLN A 19 14.70 9.75 -13.42
CA GLN A 19 14.18 8.42 -13.67
C GLN A 19 14.34 7.52 -12.45
N PRO A 20 13.37 6.63 -12.17
CA PRO A 20 13.55 5.65 -11.11
C PRO A 20 14.67 4.66 -11.43
N ALA A 21 15.54 4.37 -10.46
CA ALA A 21 16.66 3.43 -10.54
C ALA A 21 16.25 1.94 -10.58
N LEU A 22 14.95 1.64 -10.71
CA LEU A 22 14.40 0.30 -10.80
C LEU A 22 13.67 0.09 -12.12
N ASP A 23 13.81 -1.13 -12.65
CA ASP A 23 12.99 -1.58 -13.77
C ASP A 23 11.49 -1.50 -13.43
N ARG A 24 10.67 -1.38 -14.48
CA ARG A 24 9.22 -1.16 -14.35
C ARG A 24 8.53 -2.21 -13.49
N THR A 25 8.94 -3.48 -13.59
CA THR A 25 8.32 -4.60 -12.86
C THR A 25 8.65 -4.52 -11.38
N ARG A 26 9.92 -4.34 -11.03
CA ARG A 26 10.35 -4.19 -9.63
C ARG A 26 9.75 -2.95 -8.99
N ARG A 27 9.75 -1.82 -9.71
CA ARG A 27 9.12 -0.58 -9.27
C ARG A 27 7.64 -0.78 -8.98
N GLY A 28 6.91 -1.44 -9.87
CA GLY A 28 5.49 -1.72 -9.67
C GLY A 28 5.21 -2.55 -8.41
N ARG A 29 5.99 -3.62 -8.18
CA ARG A 29 5.84 -4.45 -6.96
C ARG A 29 6.18 -3.67 -5.69
N LEU A 30 7.24 -2.89 -5.72
CA LEU A 30 7.71 -2.12 -4.57
C LEU A 30 6.70 -1.04 -4.18
N LEU A 31 6.20 -0.27 -5.15
CA LEU A 31 5.18 0.75 -4.89
C LEU A 31 3.86 0.12 -4.43
N ALA A 32 3.45 -1.01 -4.99
CA ALA A 32 2.27 -1.73 -4.51
C ALA A 32 2.41 -2.16 -3.03
N ALA A 33 3.58 -2.64 -2.63
CA ALA A 33 3.86 -2.98 -1.23
C ALA A 33 3.83 -1.74 -0.34
N ALA A 34 4.41 -0.62 -0.78
CA ALA A 34 4.39 0.63 -0.03
C ALA A 34 2.97 1.18 0.18
N VAL A 35 2.09 1.08 -0.83
CA VAL A 35 0.67 1.45 -0.69
C VAL A 35 -0.06 0.57 0.34
N LEU A 36 0.28 -0.73 0.42
CA LEU A 36 -0.25 -1.58 1.51
C LEU A 36 0.25 -1.12 2.88
N LEU A 37 1.50 -0.66 2.98
CA LEU A 37 2.03 -0.10 4.22
C LEU A 37 1.35 1.23 4.59
N ASP A 38 1.05 2.09 3.62
CA ASP A 38 0.28 3.33 3.86
C ASP A 38 -1.12 3.02 4.41
N LEU A 39 -1.81 2.01 3.84
CA LEU A 39 -3.09 1.53 4.36
C LEU A 39 -2.98 0.95 5.77
N ALA A 40 -1.93 0.19 6.05
CA ALA A 40 -1.71 -0.40 7.37
C ALA A 40 -1.39 0.68 8.42
N TYR A 41 -0.55 1.64 8.08
CA TYR A 41 -0.21 2.79 8.92
C TYR A 41 -1.43 3.66 9.23
N ALA A 42 -2.36 3.77 8.27
CA ALA A 42 -3.65 4.44 8.46
C ALA A 42 -4.72 3.56 9.14
N CYS A 43 -4.35 2.39 9.68
CA CYS A 43 -5.25 1.44 10.32
C CYS A 43 -6.45 1.04 9.43
N ARG A 44 -6.26 0.99 8.11
CA ARG A 44 -7.29 0.57 7.14
C ARG A 44 -7.19 -0.92 6.81
N ILE A 45 -6.01 -1.52 6.97
CA ILE A 45 -5.80 -2.95 6.83
C ILE A 45 -4.88 -3.48 7.93
N ARG A 46 -4.93 -4.79 8.18
CA ARG A 46 -3.91 -5.49 8.95
C ARG A 46 -3.79 -6.96 8.54
N PRO A 47 -2.67 -7.64 8.85
CA PRO A 47 -2.62 -9.09 8.80
C PRO A 47 -3.64 -9.70 9.76
N ALA A 48 -4.26 -10.80 9.33
CA ALA A 48 -5.10 -11.64 10.17
C ALA A 48 -4.25 -12.37 11.22
N VAL A 49 -4.79 -12.47 12.43
CA VAL A 49 -4.22 -13.14 13.61
C VAL A 49 -5.17 -14.25 14.07
N ASP A 50 -4.72 -15.08 15.01
CA ASP A 50 -5.55 -16.17 15.54
C ASP A 50 -6.83 -15.60 16.19
N GLY A 51 -7.97 -16.20 15.84
CA GLY A 51 -9.30 -15.75 16.26
C GLY A 51 -10.03 -14.89 15.23
N ASP A 52 -9.37 -14.48 14.15
CA ASP A 52 -10.02 -13.78 13.04
C ASP A 52 -10.86 -14.69 12.13
N PRO A 53 -11.84 -14.12 11.39
CA PRO A 53 -12.70 -14.88 10.49
C PRO A 53 -12.02 -15.34 9.19
N VAL A 54 -10.73 -15.03 8.99
CA VAL A 54 -9.95 -15.42 7.81
C VAL A 54 -8.65 -16.10 8.23
N GLN A 55 -8.09 -16.92 7.34
CA GLN A 55 -6.83 -17.62 7.60
C GLN A 55 -5.70 -16.62 7.94
N ALA A 56 -4.87 -16.99 8.91
CA ALA A 56 -3.64 -16.27 9.24
C ALA A 56 -2.81 -15.99 7.97
N ARG A 57 -2.17 -14.81 7.93
CA ARG A 57 -1.40 -14.27 6.79
C ARG A 57 -2.24 -13.70 5.62
N ARG A 58 -3.56 -13.70 5.69
CA ARG A 58 -4.40 -12.84 4.84
C ARG A 58 -4.48 -11.42 5.40
N LEU A 59 -4.92 -10.47 4.58
CA LEU A 59 -5.22 -9.11 5.00
C LEU A 59 -6.70 -8.98 5.33
N LEU A 60 -7.00 -8.34 6.46
CA LEU A 60 -8.33 -7.87 6.81
C LEU A 60 -8.44 -6.39 6.51
N VAL A 61 -9.55 -6.00 5.91
CA VAL A 61 -9.93 -4.59 5.77
C VAL A 61 -10.69 -4.16 7.02
N LEU A 62 -10.29 -3.04 7.60
CA LEU A 62 -10.85 -2.49 8.83
C LEU A 62 -11.85 -1.37 8.50
N THR A 63 -12.79 -1.10 9.40
CA THR A 63 -13.69 0.07 9.30
C THR A 63 -12.94 1.33 9.72
N GLY A 64 -13.21 2.46 9.07
CA GLY A 64 -12.52 3.72 9.33
C GLY A 64 -12.82 4.76 8.26
N PRO A 65 -12.27 5.98 8.38
CA PRO A 65 -12.52 7.05 7.43
C PRO A 65 -12.04 6.68 6.02
N ASP A 66 -12.67 7.26 5.01
CA ASP A 66 -12.18 7.20 3.64
C ASP A 66 -10.80 7.89 3.59
N PRO A 67 -9.74 7.20 3.10
CA PRO A 67 -8.41 7.81 3.01
C PRO A 67 -8.35 9.06 2.12
N GLY A 68 -9.28 9.26 1.17
CA GLY A 68 -9.36 10.45 0.31
C GLY A 68 -8.18 10.65 -0.68
N ASP A 69 -7.07 9.94 -0.47
CA ASP A 69 -5.88 9.94 -1.29
C ASP A 69 -6.11 9.18 -2.61
N PRO A 70 -5.69 9.74 -3.77
CA PRO A 70 -6.01 9.20 -5.09
C PRO A 70 -5.29 7.88 -5.43
N VAL A 71 -4.27 7.47 -4.66
CA VAL A 71 -3.56 6.20 -4.83
C VAL A 71 -4.07 5.16 -3.82
N VAL A 72 -4.22 5.58 -2.57
CA VAL A 72 -4.62 4.72 -1.45
C VAL A 72 -6.10 4.33 -1.53
N ALA A 73 -6.99 5.25 -1.90
CA ALA A 73 -8.43 4.98 -1.96
C ALA A 73 -8.78 3.91 -3.01
N PRO A 74 -8.28 3.96 -4.27
CA PRO A 74 -8.50 2.88 -5.23
C PRO A 74 -7.89 1.54 -4.80
N ALA A 75 -6.73 1.56 -4.13
CA ALA A 75 -6.12 0.33 -3.60
C ALA A 75 -7.01 -0.34 -2.55
N LEU A 76 -7.58 0.45 -1.63
CA LEU A 76 -8.55 -0.04 -0.64
C LEU A 76 -9.80 -0.63 -1.32
N GLN A 77 -10.32 0.03 -2.35
CA GLN A 77 -11.46 -0.47 -3.13
C GLN A 77 -11.17 -1.80 -3.82
N LEU A 78 -9.94 -2.01 -4.31
CA LEU A 78 -9.54 -3.30 -4.89
C LEU A 78 -9.51 -4.43 -3.86
N LEU A 79 -9.00 -4.15 -2.65
CA LEU A 79 -8.98 -5.12 -1.56
C LEU A 79 -10.41 -5.48 -1.09
N LEU A 80 -11.31 -4.50 -1.02
CA LEU A 80 -12.72 -4.75 -0.69
C LEU A 80 -13.43 -5.66 -1.69
N ARG A 81 -13.00 -5.68 -2.96
CA ARG A 81 -13.58 -6.53 -4.02
C ARG A 81 -12.99 -7.93 -4.07
N ARG A 82 -11.88 -8.20 -3.38
CA ARG A 82 -11.13 -9.46 -3.48
C ARG A 82 -10.87 -10.07 -2.09
N PRO A 83 -11.77 -10.94 -1.60
CA PRO A 83 -11.64 -11.61 -0.30
C PRO A 83 -10.52 -12.68 -0.25
#